data_AF-A0A9D1DBR1-F1
#
_entry.id   AF-A0A9D1DBR1-F1
#
_cell.length_a   1.000
_cell.length_b   1.000
_cell.length_c   1.000
_cell.angle_alpha   90.00
_cell.angle_beta   90.00
_cell.angle_gamma   90.00
#
_symmetry.space_group_name_H-M   'P 1'
#
loop_
_entity.id
_entity.type
_entity.pdbx_description
1 polymer ?
#
loop_
_entity_poly.entity_id
_entity_poly.type
_entity_poly.pdbx_seq_one_letter_code
_entity_poly.pdbx_strand_id
1 'polypeptide(L)'
;MEEEYHTNGVPQHADGPDRALLGSALRDTVAGLDEKQVEAIAALCNLKGLRRVFGDAELMRTAECFIDCSLNISAAARSLYMHRNTMMYRLDKIKRVTGLDIRLFDEALAFRLLYYVYARGGKK
;
A
#
# COMPACT_ATOMS: atom_id res chain seq x y z
N MET A 1 32.88 -10.83 17.54
CA MET A 1 31.67 -11.66 17.46
C MET A 1 30.78 -10.95 16.47
N GLU A 2 31.02 -11.23 15.19
CA GLU A 2 30.29 -10.63 14.07
C GLU A 2 29.07 -11.52 13.84
N GLU A 3 27.88 -11.01 14.19
CA GLU A 3 26.64 -11.73 13.89
C GLU A 3 26.35 -11.57 12.39
N GLU A 4 26.56 -12.67 11.66
CA GLU A 4 26.14 -12.84 10.28
C GLU A 4 24.62 -12.62 10.16
N TYR A 5 24.24 -11.46 9.64
CA TYR A 5 22.88 -11.14 9.22
C TYR A 5 22.45 -12.10 8.10
N HIS A 6 21.87 -13.23 8.50
CA HIS A 6 21.16 -14.09 7.59
C HIS A 6 19.98 -13.32 7.01
N THR A 7 20.17 -12.79 5.80
CA THR A 7 19.12 -12.31 4.93
C THR A 7 18.22 -13.50 4.60
N ASN A 8 17.29 -13.82 5.50
CA ASN A 8 16.13 -14.63 5.18
C ASN A 8 15.22 -13.76 4.31
N GLY A 9 15.67 -13.56 3.07
CA GLY A 9 14.90 -13.04 1.96
C GLY A 9 13.61 -13.82 1.92
N VAL A 10 12.50 -13.10 1.91
CA VAL A 10 11.21 -13.68 1.58
C VAL A 10 11.40 -14.47 0.29
N PRO A 11 11.00 -15.77 0.22
CA PRO A 11 11.06 -16.50 -1.02
C PRO A 11 10.15 -15.76 -2.01
N GLN A 12 10.75 -15.02 -2.93
CA GLN A 12 10.04 -14.49 -4.08
C GLN A 12 9.83 -15.70 -4.99
N HIS A 13 8.61 -16.22 -5.03
CA HIS A 13 8.22 -17.25 -5.99
C HIS A 13 8.70 -16.82 -7.39
N ALA A 14 9.65 -17.56 -7.95
CA ALA A 14 10.25 -17.28 -9.26
C ALA A 14 9.29 -17.54 -10.43
N ASP A 15 8.12 -18.14 -10.18
CA ASP A 15 7.10 -18.48 -11.19
C ASP A 15 5.90 -17.51 -11.21
N GLY A 16 6.01 -16.36 -10.54
CA GLY A 16 4.95 -15.34 -10.50
C GLY A 16 5.02 -14.34 -11.67
N PRO A 17 3.92 -13.64 -11.99
CA PRO A 17 3.96 -12.53 -12.95
C PRO A 17 4.94 -11.45 -12.48
N ASP A 18 5.60 -10.80 -13.43
CA ASP A 18 6.44 -9.63 -13.14
C ASP A 18 5.60 -8.57 -12.40
N ARG A 19 5.95 -8.35 -11.14
CA ARG A 19 5.21 -7.46 -10.24
C ARG A 19 5.28 -6.00 -10.68
N ALA A 20 6.37 -5.59 -11.31
CA ALA A 20 6.51 -4.24 -11.84
C ALA A 20 5.58 -4.06 -13.05
N LEU A 21 5.57 -5.03 -13.97
CA LEU A 21 4.69 -5.01 -15.13
C LEU A 21 3.21 -5.08 -14.74
N LEU A 22 2.87 -5.93 -13.76
CA LEU A 22 1.51 -5.99 -13.20
C LEU A 22 1.12 -4.66 -12.55
N GLY A 23 2.04 -4.03 -11.83
CA GLY A 23 1.84 -2.72 -11.22
C GLY A 23 1.55 -1.62 -12.23
N SER A 24 2.29 -1.56 -13.34
CA SER A 24 2.03 -0.59 -14.42
C SER A 24 0.70 -0.88 -15.13
N ALA A 25 0.42 -2.15 -15.46
CA ALA A 25 -0.83 -2.52 -16.12
C ALA A 25 -2.06 -2.19 -15.26
N LEU A 26 -2.01 -2.45 -13.95
CA LEU A 26 -3.08 -2.06 -13.03
C LEU A 26 -3.25 -0.54 -12.95
N ARG A 27 -2.15 0.22 -12.94
CA ARG A 27 -2.21 1.69 -12.95
C ARG A 27 -2.85 2.22 -14.22
N ASP A 28 -2.52 1.64 -15.38
CA ASP A 28 -3.10 2.00 -16.67
C ASP A 28 -4.57 1.56 -16.79
N THR A 29 -4.96 0.47 -16.12
CA THR A 29 -6.36 0.03 -16.06
C THR A 29 -7.19 0.99 -15.21
N VAL A 30 -6.67 1.37 -14.04
CA VAL A 30 -7.23 2.45 -13.22
C VAL A 30 -7.22 3.79 -13.97
N ALA A 31 -6.26 3.95 -14.88
CA ALA A 31 -6.18 4.89 -16.01
C ALA A 31 -7.50 5.14 -16.76
N GLY A 32 -8.21 4.05 -17.00
CA GLY A 32 -9.43 4.03 -17.81
C GLY A 32 -10.73 4.14 -17.02
N LEU A 33 -10.69 4.19 -15.68
CA LEU A 33 -11.91 4.27 -14.88
C LEU A 33 -12.59 5.63 -15.04
N ASP A 34 -13.91 5.59 -15.22
CA ASP A 34 -14.78 6.76 -15.31
C ASP A 34 -14.90 7.46 -13.95
N GLU A 35 -15.14 8.77 -13.99
CA GLU A 35 -15.28 9.61 -12.79
C GLU A 35 -16.39 9.11 -11.85
N LYS A 36 -17.46 8.52 -12.38
CA LYS A 36 -18.53 7.89 -11.60
C LYS A 36 -18.07 6.67 -10.81
N GLN A 37 -17.19 5.85 -11.38
CA GLN A 37 -16.65 4.65 -10.72
C GLN A 37 -15.68 5.04 -9.61
N VAL A 38 -14.84 6.04 -9.89
CA VAL A 38 -13.97 6.65 -8.88
C VAL A 38 -14.79 7.20 -7.73
N GLU A 39 -15.83 7.98 -8.02
CA GLU A 39 -16.69 8.58 -7.00
C GLU A 39 -17.41 7.52 -6.16
N ALA A 40 -17.86 6.42 -6.77
CA ALA A 40 -18.49 5.33 -6.03
C ALA A 40 -17.55 4.66 -5.01
N ILE A 41 -16.29 4.43 -5.37
CA ILE A 41 -15.28 3.87 -4.45
C ILE A 41 -14.90 4.91 -3.38
N ALA A 42 -14.73 6.16 -3.81
CA ALA A 42 -14.38 7.30 -2.96
C ALA A 42 -15.46 7.61 -1.91
N ALA A 43 -16.74 7.52 -2.27
CA ALA A 43 -17.88 7.81 -1.40
C ALA A 43 -17.99 6.84 -0.21
N LEU A 44 -17.46 5.63 -0.34
CA LEU A 44 -17.42 4.64 0.75
C LEU A 44 -16.24 4.87 1.71
N CYS A 45 -15.36 5.84 1.43
CA CYS A 45 -14.11 6.06 2.14
C CYS A 45 -14.01 7.47 2.76
N ASN A 46 -13.16 7.63 3.78
CA ASN A 46 -12.85 8.96 4.32
C ASN A 46 -11.84 9.70 3.41
N LEU A 47 -12.35 10.45 2.43
CA LEU A 47 -11.52 11.15 1.43
C LEU A 47 -10.53 12.15 2.01
N LYS A 48 -10.91 12.88 3.07
CA LYS A 48 -10.01 13.80 3.76
C LYS A 48 -8.86 13.06 4.43
N GLY A 49 -9.17 11.91 5.02
CA GLY A 49 -8.20 10.99 5.59
C GLY A 49 -7.23 10.42 4.57
N LEU A 50 -7.77 9.92 3.46
CA LEU A 50 -6.98 9.38 2.35
C LEU A 50 -6.00 10.41 1.78
N ARG A 51 -6.46 11.63 1.48
CA ARG A 51 -5.57 12.71 1.00
C ARG A 51 -4.43 13.01 1.97
N ARG A 52 -4.70 12.94 3.28
CA ARG A 52 -3.66 13.15 4.31
C ARG A 52 -2.61 12.04 4.28
N VAL A 53 -3.03 10.78 4.17
CA VAL A 53 -2.09 9.65 4.08
C VAL A 53 -1.34 9.68 2.74
N PHE A 54 -2.02 9.95 1.63
CA PHE A 54 -1.40 10.01 0.30
C PHE A 54 -0.35 11.13 0.16
N GLY A 55 -0.49 12.22 0.92
CA GLY A 55 0.52 13.28 1.02
C GLY A 55 1.64 13.01 2.03
N ASP A 56 1.52 11.98 2.87
CA ASP A 56 2.51 11.61 3.88
C ASP A 56 3.41 10.49 3.32
N ALA A 57 4.61 10.86 2.87
CA ALA A 57 5.55 9.95 2.23
C ALA A 57 5.95 8.76 3.13
N GLU A 58 6.00 8.95 4.45
CA GLU A 58 6.38 7.90 5.39
C GLU A 58 5.25 6.87 5.56
N LEU A 59 4.01 7.33 5.68
CA LEU A 59 2.84 6.45 5.75
C LEU A 59 2.58 5.74 4.42
N MET A 60 2.75 6.43 3.29
CA MET A 60 2.65 5.81 1.97
C MET A 60 3.69 4.73 1.76
N ARG A 61 4.97 5.01 2.05
CA ARG A 61 6.03 4.00 1.97
C ARG A 61 5.73 2.79 2.85
N THR A 62 5.13 3.01 4.03
CA THR A 62 4.73 1.94 4.93
C THR A 62 3.61 1.09 4.33
N ALA A 63 2.57 1.72 3.78
CA ALA A 63 1.44 1.03 3.15
C ALA A 63 1.85 0.24 1.90
N GLU A 64 2.63 0.85 1.01
CA GLU A 64 3.13 0.20 -0.22
C GLU A 64 3.99 -1.01 0.11
N CYS A 65 4.99 -0.86 0.98
CA CYS A 65 5.82 -1.98 1.39
C CYS A 65 5.00 -3.10 2.04
N PHE A 66 3.96 -2.76 2.81
CA PHE A 66 3.08 -3.76 3.41
C PHE A 66 2.31 -4.56 2.36
N ILE A 67 1.74 -3.88 1.37
CA ILE A 67 1.01 -4.48 0.25
C ILE A 67 1.96 -5.34 -0.59
N ASP A 68 3.16 -4.86 -0.88
CA ASP A 68 4.17 -5.58 -1.66
C ASP A 68 4.72 -6.81 -0.92
N CYS A 69 4.72 -6.77 0.42
CA CYS A 69 5.02 -7.90 1.28
C CYS A 69 3.81 -8.83 1.50
N SER A 70 2.81 -8.80 0.61
CA SER A 70 1.62 -9.65 0.68
C SER A 70 0.88 -9.53 2.03
N LEU A 71 0.80 -8.31 2.57
CA LEU A 71 0.15 -8.01 3.84
C LEU A 71 0.81 -8.71 5.05
N ASN A 72 2.06 -9.13 4.92
CA ASN A 72 2.82 -9.74 5.99
C ASN A 72 3.55 -8.69 6.83
N ILE A 73 3.10 -8.50 8.08
CA ILE A 73 3.64 -7.48 9.00
C ILE A 73 5.13 -7.70 9.25
N SER A 74 5.55 -8.96 9.46
CA SER A 74 6.94 -9.28 9.78
C SER A 74 7.88 -9.07 8.59
N ALA A 75 7.44 -9.38 7.37
CA ALA A 75 8.21 -9.15 6.16
C ALA A 75 8.34 -7.64 5.84
N ALA A 76 7.25 -6.88 5.99
CA ALA A 76 7.25 -5.44 5.78
C ALA A 76 8.10 -4.70 6.82
N ALA A 77 7.98 -5.09 8.10
CA ALA A 77 8.79 -4.52 9.18
C ALA A 77 10.29 -4.74 8.94
N ARG A 78 10.69 -5.95 8.51
CA ARG A 78 12.08 -6.24 8.11
C ARG A 78 12.53 -5.42 6.90
N SER A 79 11.70 -5.31 5.86
CA SER A 79 12.02 -4.54 4.66
C SER A 79 12.17 -3.04 4.92
N LEU A 80 11.45 -2.51 5.93
CA LEU A 80 11.55 -1.11 6.36
C LEU A 80 12.52 -0.89 7.52
N TYR A 81 13.28 -1.91 7.92
CA TYR A 81 14.22 -1.87 9.04
C TYR A 81 13.61 -1.31 10.34
N MET A 82 12.36 -1.70 10.63
CA MET A 82 11.67 -1.27 11.84
C MET A 82 11.10 -2.44 12.63
N HIS A 83 10.81 -2.18 13.90
CA HIS A 83 10.17 -3.17 14.75
C HIS A 83 8.71 -3.41 14.35
N ARG A 84 8.24 -4.65 14.51
CA ARG A 84 6.85 -5.05 14.19
C ARG A 84 5.79 -4.20 14.91
N ASN A 85 6.07 -3.73 16.13
CA ASN A 85 5.14 -2.90 16.88
C ASN A 85 5.03 -1.49 16.26
N THR A 86 6.14 -0.94 15.76
CA THR A 86 6.14 0.33 15.03
C THR A 86 5.38 0.19 13.70
N MET A 87 5.56 -0.94 13.00
CA MET A 87 4.76 -1.27 11.81
C MET A 87 3.27 -1.29 12.15
N MET A 88 2.86 -2.04 13.19
CA MET A 88 1.46 -2.10 13.65
C MET A 88 0.91 -0.72 13.99
N TYR A 89 1.66 0.10 14.74
CA TYR A 89 1.26 1.46 15.08
C TYR A 89 1.00 2.32 13.84
N ARG A 90 1.87 2.22 12.81
CA ARG A 90 1.68 2.94 11.55
C ARG A 90 0.46 2.44 10.78
N LEU A 91 0.22 1.12 10.74
CA LEU A 91 -0.98 0.53 10.13
C LEU A 91 -2.26 1.00 10.86
N ASP A 92 -2.25 1.02 12.20
CA ASP A 92 -3.37 1.53 12.99
C ASP A 92 -3.57 3.04 12.80
N LYS A 93 -2.50 3.81 12.59
CA LYS A 93 -2.60 5.23 12.21
C LYS A 93 -3.24 5.39 10.83
N ILE A 94 -2.85 4.58 9.84
CA ILE A 94 -3.47 4.59 8.51
C ILE A 94 -4.96 4.27 8.63
N LYS A 95 -5.33 3.22 9.37
CA LYS A 95 -6.73 2.86 9.61
C LYS A 95 -7.53 3.99 10.27
N ARG A 96 -7.01 4.59 11.33
CA ARG A 96 -7.70 5.70 12.02
C ARG A 96 -7.90 6.91 11.13
N VAL A 97 -6.93 7.23 10.28
CA VAL A 97 -6.99 8.41 9.42
C VAL A 97 -7.89 8.16 8.22
N THR A 98 -7.73 7.03 7.54
CA THR A 98 -8.41 6.72 6.26
C THR A 98 -9.74 6.00 6.41
N GLY A 99 -9.99 5.38 7.57
CA GLY A 99 -11.09 4.45 7.77
C GLY A 99 -10.82 3.05 7.23
N LEU A 100 -9.73 2.84 6.47
CA LEU A 100 -9.40 1.57 5.83
C LEU A 100 -8.37 0.77 6.63
N ASP A 101 -8.74 -0.46 6.96
CA ASP A 101 -7.85 -1.48 7.50
C ASP A 101 -7.14 -2.24 6.38
N ILE A 102 -6.01 -1.71 5.93
CA ILE A 102 -5.21 -2.33 4.86
C ILE A 102 -4.60 -3.69 5.22
N ARG A 103 -4.87 -4.25 6.41
CA ARG A 103 -4.58 -5.66 6.75
C ARG A 103 -5.58 -6.61 6.09
N LEU A 104 -6.77 -6.11 5.75
CA LEU A 104 -7.77 -6.82 4.98
C LEU A 104 -7.51 -6.60 3.49
N PHE A 105 -7.52 -7.67 2.71
CA PHE A 105 -7.14 -7.63 1.30
C PHE A 105 -8.01 -6.65 0.49
N ASP A 106 -9.33 -6.70 0.65
CA ASP A 106 -10.26 -5.85 -0.10
C ASP A 106 -10.02 -4.36 0.18
N GLU A 107 -9.76 -4.01 1.44
CA GLU A 107 -9.49 -2.64 1.86
C GLU A 107 -8.09 -2.17 1.42
N ALA A 108 -7.10 -3.07 1.41
CA ALA A 108 -5.77 -2.80 0.87
C ALA A 108 -5.81 -2.56 -0.65
N LEU A 109 -6.61 -3.35 -1.37
CA LEU A 109 -6.84 -3.18 -2.79
C LEU A 109 -7.53 -1.84 -3.06
N ALA A 110 -8.61 -1.53 -2.34
CA ALA A 110 -9.29 -0.24 -2.43
C ALA A 110 -8.32 0.93 -2.18
N PHE A 111 -7.50 0.85 -1.12
CA PHE A 111 -6.48 1.84 -0.82
C PHE A 111 -5.51 2.05 -2.00
N ARG A 112 -5.00 0.97 -2.59
CA ARG A 112 -4.06 1.02 -3.73
C ARG A 112 -4.70 1.61 -4.99
N LEU A 113 -5.93 1.22 -5.31
CA LEU A 113 -6.67 1.77 -6.46
C LEU A 113 -6.93 3.26 -6.27
N LEU A 114 -7.40 3.67 -5.09
CA LEU A 114 -7.64 5.07 -4.75
C LEU A 114 -6.36 5.90 -4.83
N TYR A 115 -5.22 5.35 -4.40
CA TYR A 115 -3.93 6.00 -4.55
C TYR A 115 -3.56 6.21 -6.02
N TYR A 116 -3.75 5.19 -6.87
CA TYR A 116 -3.49 5.34 -8.31
C TYR A 116 -4.38 6.40 -8.96
N VAL A 117 -5.66 6.49 -8.57
CA VAL A 117 -6.55 7.56 -9.02
C VAL A 117 -6.06 8.92 -8.54
N TYR A 118 -5.71 9.05 -7.25
CA TYR A 118 -5.20 10.30 -6.69
C TYR A 118 -3.93 10.79 -7.40
N ALA A 119 -3.00 9.87 -7.70
CA ALA A 119 -1.77 10.19 -8.40
C ALA A 119 -1.98 10.73 -9.83
N ARG A 120 -3.13 10.45 -10.47
CA ARG A 120 -3.49 11.05 -11.78
C ARG A 120 -3.74 12.55 -11.66
N GLY A 121 -4.38 12.99 -10.59
CA GLY A 121 -4.76 14.38 -10.37
C GLY A 121 -3.62 15.31 -9.92
N GLY A 122 -2.46 14.75 -9.57
CA GLY A 122 -1.28 15.49 -9.10
C GLY A 122 -0.34 16.00 -10.19
N LYS A 123 -0.59 15.68 -11.47
CA LYS A 123 0.10 16.30 -12.61
C LYS A 123 -0.76 17.45 -13.17
N LYS A 124 -0.69 18.61 -12.51
CA LYS A 124 -1.04 19.90 -13.11
C LYS A 124 0.13 20.84 -12.90
#